data_AF-A0A3D5RTL2-F1
#
_entry.id   AF-A0A3D5RTL2-F1
#
_cell.length_a   1.000
_cell.length_b   1.000
_cell.length_c   1.000
_cell.angle_alpha   90.00
_cell.angle_beta   90.00
_cell.angle_gamma   90.00
#
_symmetry.space_group_name_H-M   'P 1'
#
loop_
_entity.id
_entity.type
_entity.pdbx_description
1 polymer ?
#
loop_
_entity_poly.entity_id
_entity_poly.type
_entity_poly.pdbx_seq_one_letter_code
_entity_poly.pdbx_strand_id
1 'polypeptide(L)'
;MSLEEILHDLEEKMDNKIPVRDPSLYFVAIFGEPKSNSTWGWNVQGHHISLHFTVVKGKMVATTPTFLGTNPAEVKSGPRKGLRVLAREEDMARTLLNSLDDVQKAKAKIIAEVPRDIFTSAQPRVKPLEGKGLSASEMNTSQRQILVALLEEYANTMPSSLSAARMKKIHKAGLENIVISWIGSTVREEPHYYRLQGPTFLIEYDNIQNSANHIHTVWRDFDGDFGADLLADHYKTAPHHQD
;
A
#
# COMPACT_ATOMS: atom_id res chain seq x y z
N MET A 1 -18.90 -5.52 2.28
CA MET A 1 -17.82 -5.90 1.34
C MET A 1 -17.99 -7.36 0.91
N SER A 2 -18.18 -7.60 -0.39
CA SER A 2 -18.64 -8.90 -0.94
C SER A 2 -17.69 -10.10 -0.79
N LEU A 3 -16.44 -9.89 -0.36
CA LEU A 3 -15.51 -11.00 -0.09
C LEU A 3 -15.69 -11.57 1.32
N GLU A 4 -16.26 -10.81 2.27
CA GLU A 4 -16.55 -11.31 3.62
C GLU A 4 -17.50 -12.51 3.58
N GLU A 5 -18.51 -12.48 2.70
CA GLU A 5 -19.45 -13.58 2.49
C GLU A 5 -18.75 -14.83 1.92
N ILE A 6 -17.88 -14.65 0.91
CA ILE A 6 -17.09 -15.75 0.36
C ILE A 6 -16.17 -16.34 1.43
N LEU A 7 -15.54 -15.49 2.23
CA LEU A 7 -14.61 -15.92 3.25
C LEU A 7 -15.33 -16.62 4.40
N HIS A 8 -16.53 -16.15 4.78
CA HIS A 8 -17.42 -16.84 5.71
C HIS A 8 -17.68 -18.29 5.25
N ASP A 9 -18.11 -18.48 4.00
CA ASP A 9 -18.39 -19.81 3.44
C ASP A 9 -17.16 -20.72 3.33
N LEU A 10 -15.97 -20.14 3.19
CA LEU A 10 -14.70 -20.88 3.11
C LEU A 10 -14.20 -21.27 4.50
N GLU A 11 -14.27 -20.35 5.46
CA GLU A 11 -13.75 -20.53 6.81
C GLU A 11 -14.70 -21.29 7.73
N GLU A 12 -16.03 -21.17 7.57
CA GLU A 12 -17.02 -21.96 8.34
C GLU A 12 -16.75 -23.47 8.23
N LYS A 13 -16.15 -23.90 7.11
CA LYS A 13 -15.72 -25.29 6.87
C LYS A 13 -14.45 -25.69 7.64
N MET A 14 -13.79 -24.78 8.34
CA MET A 14 -12.46 -24.93 8.97
C MET A 14 -12.44 -24.87 10.52
N ASP A 15 -13.58 -25.08 11.20
CA ASP A 15 -13.75 -25.21 12.67
C ASP A 15 -13.77 -23.89 13.50
N ASN A 16 -14.47 -23.91 14.64
CA ASN A 16 -15.16 -22.81 15.35
C ASN A 16 -14.32 -21.69 16.03
N LYS A 17 -13.13 -21.31 15.53
CA LYS A 17 -12.32 -20.20 16.08
C LYS A 17 -12.10 -19.06 15.07
N ILE A 18 -13.14 -18.72 14.33
CA ILE A 18 -13.03 -17.81 13.19
C ILE A 18 -13.44 -16.39 13.62
N PRO A 19 -12.70 -15.34 13.22
CA PRO A 19 -13.16 -13.95 13.37
C PRO A 19 -14.53 -13.77 12.70
N VAL A 20 -15.41 -12.96 13.29
CA VAL A 20 -16.71 -12.67 12.67
C VAL A 20 -16.49 -12.08 11.27
N ARG A 21 -16.92 -12.80 10.23
CA ARG A 21 -16.97 -12.34 8.85
C ARG A 21 -18.31 -11.69 8.61
N ASP A 22 -18.33 -10.37 8.55
CA ASP A 22 -19.56 -9.61 8.43
C ASP A 22 -19.34 -8.40 7.51
N PRO A 23 -20.05 -8.34 6.36
CA PRO A 23 -19.92 -7.25 5.40
C PRO A 23 -20.38 -5.89 5.94
N SER A 24 -20.99 -5.83 7.14
CA SER A 24 -21.40 -4.62 7.85
C SER A 24 -20.33 -4.04 8.79
N LEU A 25 -19.24 -4.75 9.07
CA LEU A 25 -18.16 -4.31 9.95
C LEU A 25 -17.15 -3.39 9.22
N TYR A 26 -17.67 -2.37 8.54
CA TYR A 26 -16.92 -1.29 7.92
C TYR A 26 -17.38 0.04 8.48
N PHE A 27 -16.43 0.80 8.99
CA PHE A 27 -16.71 1.98 9.78
C PHE A 27 -16.11 3.22 9.14
N VAL A 28 -16.86 4.31 9.21
CA VAL A 28 -16.36 5.65 8.93
C VAL A 28 -16.22 6.37 10.27
N ALA A 29 -15.04 6.86 10.57
CA ALA A 29 -14.82 7.74 11.71
C ALA A 29 -14.52 9.15 11.21
N ILE A 30 -15.11 10.15 11.86
CA ILE A 30 -14.88 11.58 11.60
C ILE A 30 -14.28 12.19 12.85
N PHE A 31 -13.21 12.96 12.68
CA PHE A 31 -12.47 13.65 13.74
C PHE A 31 -12.56 15.16 13.53
N GLY A 32 -13.18 15.85 14.48
CA GLY A 32 -13.49 17.27 14.35
C GLY A 32 -14.74 17.52 13.50
N GLU A 33 -14.91 18.75 13.04
CA GLU A 33 -16.12 19.20 12.34
C GLU A 33 -15.83 19.42 10.83
N PRO A 34 -16.52 18.69 9.93
CA PRO A 34 -16.37 18.82 8.46
C PRO A 34 -16.91 20.16 7.94
N LYS A 35 -16.17 21.24 8.18
CA LYS A 35 -16.49 22.59 7.71
C LYS A 35 -15.54 23.00 6.59
N SER A 36 -16.01 23.88 5.73
CA SER A 36 -15.12 24.58 4.79
C SER A 36 -14.09 25.39 5.58
N ASN A 37 -12.84 25.37 5.12
CA ASN A 37 -11.71 26.06 5.76
C ASN A 37 -11.39 25.64 7.22
N SER A 38 -11.91 24.51 7.72
CA SER A 38 -11.53 23.96 9.03
C SER A 38 -10.44 22.88 8.92
N THR A 39 -9.93 22.47 10.08
CA THR A 39 -9.11 21.27 10.22
C THR A 39 -9.96 20.14 10.76
N TRP A 40 -9.99 19.02 10.05
CA TRP A 40 -10.73 17.82 10.42
C TRP A 40 -10.11 16.61 9.72
N GLY A 41 -10.42 15.41 10.19
CA GLY A 41 -9.96 14.18 9.57
C GLY A 41 -11.07 13.17 9.48
N TRP A 42 -10.86 12.15 8.66
CA TRP A 42 -11.76 11.00 8.61
C TRP A 42 -11.00 9.77 8.15
N ASN A 43 -11.54 8.60 8.48
CA ASN A 43 -11.02 7.34 7.97
C ASN A 43 -12.15 6.38 7.61
N VAL A 44 -11.80 5.40 6.78
CA VAL A 44 -12.62 4.23 6.46
C VAL A 44 -11.82 3.01 6.84
N GLN A 45 -12.39 2.14 7.67
CA GLN A 45 -11.69 0.97 8.19
C GLN A 45 -12.58 -0.27 8.21
N GLY A 46 -11.95 -1.44 8.05
CA GLY A 46 -12.55 -2.76 8.17
C GLY A 46 -11.50 -3.84 7.87
N HIS A 47 -11.92 -5.11 7.79
CA HIS A 47 -11.02 -6.28 7.76
C HIS A 47 -9.84 -6.19 6.76
N HIS A 48 -10.03 -5.60 5.57
CA HIS A 48 -8.98 -5.43 4.56
C HIS A 48 -8.90 -4.03 3.95
N ILE A 49 -9.30 -3.01 4.72
CA ILE A 49 -9.25 -1.63 4.27
C ILE A 49 -8.91 -0.71 5.44
N SER A 50 -7.95 0.19 5.26
CA SER A 50 -7.68 1.27 6.19
C SER A 50 -7.19 2.49 5.43
N LEU A 51 -8.06 3.49 5.29
CA LEU A 51 -7.81 4.72 4.55
C LEU A 51 -7.89 5.90 5.50
N HIS A 52 -6.85 6.74 5.54
CA HIS A 52 -6.77 7.89 6.45
C HIS A 52 -6.65 9.20 5.69
N PHE A 53 -7.43 10.19 6.11
CA PHE A 53 -7.51 11.50 5.48
C PHE A 53 -7.43 12.60 6.52
N THR A 54 -6.51 13.54 6.33
CA THR A 54 -6.40 14.75 7.16
C THR A 54 -6.57 15.98 6.28
N VAL A 55 -7.51 16.83 6.66
CA VAL A 55 -7.80 18.12 6.05
C VAL A 55 -7.33 19.21 7.00
N VAL A 56 -6.49 20.13 6.54
CA VAL A 56 -6.04 21.31 7.28
C VAL A 56 -6.47 22.56 6.52
N LYS A 57 -7.24 23.43 7.16
CA LYS A 57 -7.79 24.67 6.57
C LYS A 57 -8.45 24.41 5.21
N GLY A 58 -9.26 23.36 5.11
CA GLY A 58 -9.96 22.96 3.88
C GLY A 58 -9.09 22.31 2.80
N LYS A 59 -7.79 22.08 3.04
CA LYS A 59 -6.89 21.39 2.10
C LYS A 59 -6.58 19.99 2.61
N MET A 60 -6.73 18.98 1.75
CA MET A 60 -6.27 17.62 2.07
C MET A 60 -4.74 17.62 2.14
N VAL A 61 -4.18 17.34 3.31
CA VAL A 61 -2.72 17.36 3.56
C VAL A 61 -2.12 15.98 3.75
N ALA A 62 -2.90 15.01 4.22
CA ALA A 62 -2.48 13.62 4.36
C ALA A 62 -3.54 12.66 3.82
N THR A 63 -3.06 11.62 3.12
CA THR A 63 -3.90 10.58 2.50
C THR A 63 -3.35 9.17 2.79
N THR A 64 -2.37 9.06 3.68
CA THR A 64 -1.68 7.83 4.02
C THR A 64 -1.78 7.57 5.53
N PRO A 65 -1.79 6.29 5.97
CA PRO A 65 -1.65 5.09 5.15
C PRO A 65 -2.88 4.85 4.25
N THR A 66 -2.62 4.28 3.08
CA THR A 66 -3.64 3.69 2.19
C THR A 66 -3.41 2.19 2.20
N PHE A 67 -4.09 1.47 3.08
CA PHE A 67 -4.02 0.02 3.16
C PHE A 67 -5.21 -0.61 2.44
N LEU A 68 -4.90 -1.57 1.58
CA LEU A 68 -5.87 -2.43 0.89
C LEU A 68 -5.40 -3.88 1.04
N GLY A 69 -6.35 -4.78 1.19
CA GLY A 69 -6.08 -6.21 1.16
C GLY A 69 -7.20 -6.96 0.47
N THR A 70 -6.95 -8.24 0.25
CA THR A 70 -7.99 -9.16 -0.20
C THR A 70 -7.73 -10.56 0.28
N ASN A 71 -8.78 -11.21 0.78
CA ASN A 71 -8.80 -12.63 1.10
C ASN A 71 -10.18 -13.19 0.70
N PRO A 72 -10.26 -14.06 -0.31
CA PRO A 72 -9.15 -14.57 -1.12
C PRO A 72 -8.61 -13.54 -2.13
N ALA A 73 -7.37 -13.70 -2.58
CA ALA A 73 -6.79 -12.95 -3.71
C ALA A 73 -7.45 -13.33 -5.05
N GLU A 74 -7.69 -14.63 -5.24
CA GLU A 74 -8.48 -15.20 -6.32
C GLU A 74 -9.57 -16.11 -5.76
N VAL A 75 -10.81 -15.87 -6.19
CA VAL A 75 -11.94 -16.76 -5.89
C VAL A 75 -11.80 -18.04 -6.73
N LYS A 76 -11.48 -19.17 -6.10
CA LYS A 76 -11.20 -20.44 -6.81
C LYS A 76 -12.45 -21.26 -7.16
N SER A 77 -13.60 -20.99 -6.52
CA SER A 77 -14.84 -21.76 -6.69
C SER A 77 -16.10 -20.90 -6.50
N GLY A 78 -17.27 -21.47 -6.79
CA GLY A 78 -18.57 -20.79 -6.64
C GLY A 78 -18.90 -19.78 -7.74
N PRO A 79 -19.99 -19.02 -7.60
CA PRO A 79 -20.52 -18.13 -8.65
C PRO A 79 -19.57 -17.00 -9.09
N ARG A 80 -18.60 -16.65 -8.23
CA ARG A 80 -17.62 -15.57 -8.47
C ARG A 80 -16.24 -16.08 -8.82
N LYS A 81 -16.12 -17.37 -9.20
CA LYS A 81 -14.86 -17.99 -9.62
C LYS A 81 -14.13 -17.15 -10.67
N GLY A 82 -12.82 -16.97 -10.47
CA GLY A 82 -11.94 -16.20 -11.36
C GLY A 82 -11.89 -14.71 -11.04
N LEU A 83 -12.70 -14.21 -10.09
CA LEU A 83 -12.51 -12.86 -9.57
C LEU A 83 -11.15 -12.76 -8.88
N ARG A 84 -10.31 -11.83 -9.35
CA ARG A 84 -9.05 -11.45 -8.71
C ARG A 84 -9.09 -9.99 -8.29
N VAL A 85 -9.11 -9.75 -6.98
CA VAL A 85 -9.03 -8.39 -6.42
C VAL A 85 -7.55 -8.04 -6.24
N LEU A 86 -7.17 -6.78 -6.50
CA LEU A 86 -5.76 -6.33 -6.55
C LEU A 86 -4.88 -7.08 -7.57
N ALA A 87 -5.49 -7.61 -8.64
CA ALA A 87 -4.77 -8.35 -9.70
C ALA A 87 -3.77 -7.48 -10.47
N ARG A 88 -4.10 -6.19 -10.66
CA ARG A 88 -3.30 -5.28 -11.50
C ARG A 88 -1.96 -4.98 -10.85
N GLU A 89 -1.95 -4.75 -9.54
CA GLU A 89 -0.76 -4.55 -8.72
C GLU A 89 0.16 -5.77 -8.82
N GLU A 90 -0.36 -6.99 -8.67
CA GLU A 90 0.43 -8.22 -8.82
C GLU A 90 0.98 -8.38 -10.24
N ASP A 91 0.11 -8.29 -11.24
CA ASP A 91 0.45 -8.61 -12.63
C ASP A 91 1.44 -7.58 -13.21
N MET A 92 1.30 -6.29 -12.86
CA MET A 92 2.24 -5.24 -13.27
C MET A 92 3.59 -5.37 -12.59
N ALA A 93 3.65 -5.67 -11.28
CA ALA A 93 4.90 -5.88 -10.57
C ALA A 93 5.67 -7.10 -11.11
N ARG A 94 4.96 -8.19 -11.42
CA ARG A 94 5.56 -9.36 -12.09
C ARG A 94 6.01 -9.03 -13.50
N THR A 95 5.24 -8.25 -14.25
CA THR A 95 5.64 -7.78 -15.59
C THR A 95 6.95 -6.99 -15.52
N LEU A 96 7.07 -6.07 -14.56
CA LEU A 96 8.32 -5.34 -14.32
C LEU A 96 9.46 -6.30 -14.00
N LEU A 97 9.28 -7.18 -13.01
CA LEU A 97 10.31 -8.15 -12.60
C LEU A 97 10.77 -9.04 -13.75
N ASN A 98 9.84 -9.54 -14.57
CA ASN A 98 10.16 -10.43 -15.68
C ASN A 98 10.85 -9.70 -16.83
N SER A 99 10.62 -8.40 -16.99
CA SER A 99 11.29 -7.55 -17.99
C SER A 99 12.75 -7.22 -17.66
N LEU A 100 13.19 -7.49 -16.43
CA LEU A 100 14.57 -7.27 -15.99
C LEU A 100 15.52 -8.34 -16.55
N ASP A 101 16.74 -7.93 -16.90
CA ASP A 101 17.83 -8.87 -17.19
C ASP A 101 18.34 -9.55 -15.91
N ASP A 102 19.23 -10.55 -16.05
CA ASP A 102 19.70 -11.34 -14.91
C ASP A 102 20.48 -10.50 -13.88
N VAL A 103 21.22 -9.48 -14.33
CA VAL A 103 21.99 -8.57 -13.45
C VAL A 103 21.03 -7.69 -12.66
N GLN A 104 20.01 -7.16 -13.31
CA GLN A 104 18.95 -6.35 -12.71
C GLN A 104 18.11 -7.19 -11.74
N LYS A 105 17.72 -8.41 -12.11
CA LYS A 105 16.99 -9.35 -11.24
C LYS A 105 17.79 -9.69 -9.98
N ALA A 106 19.10 -9.91 -10.11
CA ALA A 106 19.97 -10.17 -8.96
C ALA A 106 20.05 -8.98 -7.99
N LYS A 107 19.84 -7.73 -8.45
CA LYS A 107 19.74 -6.55 -7.59
C LYS A 107 18.36 -6.38 -6.97
N ALA A 108 17.31 -6.59 -7.76
CA ALA A 108 15.93 -6.46 -7.30
C ALA A 108 15.57 -7.54 -6.27
N LYS A 109 16.03 -8.78 -6.46
CA LYS A 109 15.71 -9.90 -5.58
C LYS A 109 16.61 -9.91 -4.33
N ILE A 110 15.98 -9.78 -3.18
CA ILE A 110 16.61 -9.97 -1.88
C ILE A 110 16.51 -11.45 -1.51
N ILE A 111 17.65 -12.07 -1.21
CA ILE A 111 17.71 -13.45 -0.71
C ILE A 111 17.40 -13.42 0.79
N ALA A 112 16.13 -13.66 1.13
CA ALA A 112 15.62 -13.72 2.48
C ALA A 112 14.39 -14.65 2.53
N GLU A 113 14.00 -15.06 3.74
CA GLU A 113 12.69 -15.67 3.96
C GLU A 113 11.59 -14.66 3.59
N VAL A 114 10.54 -15.12 2.90
CA VAL A 114 9.40 -14.26 2.58
C VAL A 114 8.74 -13.86 3.90
N PRO A 115 8.51 -12.55 4.15
CA PRO A 115 7.91 -12.13 5.40
C PRO A 115 6.48 -12.69 5.55
N ARG A 116 5.98 -12.76 6.78
CA ARG A 116 4.60 -13.23 7.05
C ARG A 116 3.52 -12.19 6.73
N ASP A 117 3.92 -10.93 6.65
CA ASP A 117 3.09 -9.76 6.38
C ASP A 117 3.99 -8.62 5.83
N ILE A 118 3.40 -7.50 5.43
CA ILE A 118 4.14 -6.24 5.16
C ILE A 118 4.97 -5.80 6.39
N PHE A 119 6.17 -5.25 6.16
CA PHE A 119 7.10 -4.91 7.24
C PHE A 119 6.63 -3.75 8.11
N THR A 120 5.96 -2.75 7.52
CA THR A 120 5.53 -1.58 8.29
C THR A 120 4.32 -1.83 9.18
N SER A 121 3.48 -2.83 8.85
CA SER A 121 2.30 -3.20 9.64
C SER A 121 1.52 -1.97 10.12
N ALA A 122 1.14 -1.93 11.40
CA ALA A 122 0.44 -0.82 12.04
C ALA A 122 1.38 0.24 12.67
N GLN A 123 2.64 0.36 12.23
CA GLN A 123 3.56 1.37 12.80
C GLN A 123 2.99 2.79 12.63
N PRO A 124 3.05 3.64 13.66
CA PRO A 124 2.49 5.00 13.61
C PRO A 124 3.32 5.96 12.73
N ARG A 125 4.60 5.65 12.51
CA ARG A 125 5.51 6.37 11.62
C ARG A 125 6.40 5.37 10.92
N VAL A 126 6.70 5.63 9.66
CA VAL A 126 7.61 4.82 8.86
C VAL A 126 8.79 5.65 8.39
N LYS A 127 9.92 4.98 8.21
CA LYS A 127 11.12 5.52 7.57
C LYS A 127 11.44 4.65 6.36
N PRO A 128 12.28 5.11 5.42
CA PRO A 128 12.79 4.27 4.36
C PRO A 128 13.32 2.96 4.95
N LEU A 129 12.80 1.84 4.46
CA LEU A 129 13.27 0.54 4.86
C LEU A 129 14.67 0.35 4.27
N GLU A 130 15.58 -0.12 5.11
CA GLU A 130 16.94 -0.45 4.70
C GLU A 130 16.93 -1.66 3.74
N GLY A 131 18.01 -1.81 2.97
CA GLY A 131 18.24 -2.98 2.13
C GLY A 131 18.48 -2.67 0.66
N LYS A 132 18.96 -3.70 -0.04
CA LYS A 132 19.30 -3.67 -1.46
C LYS A 132 18.03 -3.72 -2.33
N GLY A 133 18.15 -3.25 -3.56
CA GLY A 133 17.12 -3.32 -4.58
C GLY A 133 17.67 -2.81 -5.91
N LEU A 134 16.86 -2.85 -6.95
CA LEU A 134 17.21 -2.27 -8.25
C LEU A 134 16.71 -0.83 -8.31
N SER A 135 17.64 0.10 -8.57
CA SER A 135 17.30 1.50 -8.81
C SER A 135 16.70 1.69 -10.20
N ALA A 136 15.70 2.57 -10.33
CA ALA A 136 15.13 2.97 -11.60
C ALA A 136 16.14 3.69 -12.52
N SER A 137 17.22 4.26 -11.96
CA SER A 137 18.36 4.78 -12.74
C SER A 137 19.06 3.69 -13.57
N GLU A 138 18.97 2.43 -13.13
CA GLU A 138 19.58 1.26 -13.77
C GLU A 138 18.61 0.53 -14.70
N MET A 139 17.38 1.04 -14.86
CA MET A 139 16.36 0.50 -15.76
C MET A 139 16.45 1.17 -17.14
N ASN A 140 16.15 0.38 -18.18
CA ASN A 140 15.93 0.92 -19.51
C ASN A 140 14.58 1.66 -19.60
N THR A 141 14.32 2.34 -20.73
CA THR A 141 13.11 3.15 -20.92
C THR A 141 11.82 2.34 -20.76
N SER A 142 11.74 1.14 -21.34
CA SER A 142 10.53 0.30 -21.26
C SER A 142 10.26 -0.19 -19.83
N GLN A 143 11.31 -0.59 -19.11
CA GLN A 143 11.22 -0.98 -17.69
C GLN A 143 10.73 0.18 -16.82
N ARG A 144 11.28 1.39 -17.02
CA ARG A 144 10.82 2.59 -16.30
C ARG A 144 9.37 2.93 -16.60
N GLN A 145 8.89 2.71 -17.82
CA GLN A 145 7.47 2.92 -18.16
C GLN A 145 6.56 1.96 -17.39
N ILE A 146 6.95 0.69 -17.25
CA ILE A 146 6.19 -0.29 -16.45
C ILE A 146 6.20 0.12 -14.97
N LEU A 147 7.35 0.55 -14.43
CA LEU A 147 7.45 1.06 -13.06
C LEU A 147 6.51 2.26 -12.83
N VAL A 148 6.51 3.24 -13.73
CA VAL A 148 5.63 4.41 -13.62
C VAL A 148 4.17 3.99 -13.69
N ALA A 149 3.78 3.10 -14.60
CA ALA A 149 2.41 2.59 -14.70
C ALA A 149 1.97 1.87 -13.42
N LEU A 150 2.87 1.12 -12.77
CA LEU A 150 2.60 0.49 -11.48
C LEU A 150 2.41 1.53 -10.36
N LEU A 151 3.25 2.57 -10.31
CA LEU A 151 3.07 3.68 -9.35
C LEU A 151 1.75 4.42 -9.57
N GLU A 152 1.35 4.60 -10.83
CA GLU A 152 0.06 5.20 -11.18
C GLU A 152 -1.12 4.32 -10.75
N GLU A 153 -1.05 3.00 -10.92
CA GLU A 153 -2.07 2.06 -10.41
C GLU A 153 -2.33 2.31 -8.92
N TYR A 154 -1.25 2.36 -8.15
CA TYR A 154 -1.30 2.64 -6.73
C TYR A 154 -1.79 4.05 -6.40
N ALA A 155 -1.37 5.06 -7.15
CA ALA A 155 -1.81 6.44 -6.93
C ALA A 155 -3.31 6.63 -7.25
N ASN A 156 -3.82 5.89 -8.24
CA ASN A 156 -5.20 5.94 -8.72
C ASN A 156 -6.22 5.24 -7.81
N THR A 157 -5.76 4.64 -6.71
CA THR A 157 -6.64 4.29 -5.58
C THR A 157 -7.30 5.52 -4.94
N MET A 158 -6.80 6.72 -5.25
CA MET A 158 -7.34 8.00 -4.80
C MET A 158 -7.99 8.79 -5.95
N PRO A 159 -8.91 9.74 -5.66
CA PRO A 159 -9.43 10.68 -6.64
C PRO A 159 -8.33 11.35 -7.48
N SER A 160 -8.63 11.64 -8.75
CA SER A 160 -7.65 12.09 -9.75
C SER A 160 -6.78 13.27 -9.30
N SER A 161 -7.33 14.22 -8.55
CA SER A 161 -6.59 15.36 -8.00
C SER A 161 -5.52 14.94 -6.97
N LEU A 162 -5.82 13.95 -6.13
CA LEU A 162 -4.90 13.41 -5.14
C LEU A 162 -3.88 12.47 -5.79
N SER A 163 -4.30 11.64 -6.75
CA SER A 163 -3.40 10.82 -7.57
C SER A 163 -2.37 11.70 -8.29
N ALA A 164 -2.82 12.76 -8.97
CA ALA A 164 -1.93 13.71 -9.64
C ALA A 164 -0.97 14.41 -8.67
N ALA A 165 -1.42 14.74 -7.45
CA ALA A 165 -0.57 15.31 -6.41
C ALA A 165 0.51 14.33 -5.94
N ARG A 166 0.16 13.05 -5.73
CA ARG A 166 1.12 11.97 -5.39
C ARG A 166 2.16 11.81 -6.49
N MET A 167 1.73 11.64 -7.75
CA MET A 167 2.66 11.49 -8.88
C MET A 167 3.54 12.72 -9.06
N LYS A 168 3.01 13.93 -8.87
CA LYS A 168 3.82 15.16 -8.90
C LYS A 168 4.91 15.18 -7.82
N LYS A 169 4.62 14.73 -6.59
CA LYS A 169 5.63 14.59 -5.52
C LYS A 169 6.72 13.60 -5.94
N ILE A 170 6.32 12.45 -6.49
CA ILE A 170 7.24 11.41 -6.99
C ILE A 170 8.17 11.97 -8.07
N HIS A 171 7.61 12.61 -9.11
CA HIS A 171 8.42 13.20 -10.18
C HIS A 171 9.37 14.28 -9.67
N LYS A 172 8.93 15.12 -8.74
CA LYS A 172 9.78 16.15 -8.11
C LYS A 172 10.94 15.52 -7.32
N ALA A 173 10.73 14.37 -6.72
CA ALA A 173 11.74 13.63 -5.96
C ALA A 173 12.70 12.80 -6.84
N GLY A 174 12.45 12.74 -8.15
CA GLY A 174 13.27 11.99 -9.11
C GLY A 174 12.85 10.53 -9.23
N LEU A 175 12.37 10.15 -10.41
CA LEU A 175 11.97 8.76 -10.70
C LEU A 175 13.16 7.81 -10.61
N GLU A 176 14.35 8.28 -10.96
CA GLU A 176 15.60 7.54 -10.92
C GLU A 176 16.01 7.11 -9.52
N ASN A 177 15.45 7.72 -8.47
CA ASN A 177 15.72 7.40 -7.07
C ASN A 177 14.76 6.34 -6.50
N ILE A 178 13.86 5.81 -7.33
CA ILE A 178 12.92 4.77 -6.92
C ILE A 178 13.61 3.42 -6.99
N VAL A 179 13.49 2.65 -5.92
CA VAL A 179 14.06 1.32 -5.78
C VAL A 179 12.92 0.30 -5.72
N ILE A 180 13.06 -0.77 -6.51
CA ILE A 180 12.25 -1.98 -6.37
C ILE A 180 13.04 -3.07 -5.64
N SER A 181 12.39 -3.69 -4.67
CA SER A 181 12.90 -4.90 -4.00
C SER A 181 11.86 -6.01 -4.08
N TRP A 182 12.30 -7.25 -4.25
CA TRP A 182 11.46 -8.45 -4.36
C TRP A 182 11.99 -9.55 -3.43
N ILE A 183 11.10 -10.22 -2.69
CA ILE A 183 11.43 -11.39 -1.87
C ILE A 183 10.49 -12.53 -2.27
N GLY A 184 11.01 -13.76 -2.34
CA GLY A 184 10.22 -14.94 -2.64
C GLY A 184 10.14 -15.27 -4.14
N SER A 185 9.08 -16.01 -4.50
CA SER A 185 8.95 -16.59 -5.82
C SER A 185 8.66 -15.56 -6.90
N THR A 186 9.07 -15.85 -8.13
CA THR A 186 8.70 -15.08 -9.32
C THR A 186 7.50 -15.70 -10.05
N VAL A 187 7.05 -16.87 -9.62
CA VAL A 187 5.92 -17.62 -10.18
C VAL A 187 4.62 -17.16 -9.52
N ARG A 188 3.54 -17.09 -10.31
CA ARG A 188 2.20 -16.74 -9.80
C ARG A 188 1.70 -17.81 -8.83
N GLU A 189 0.87 -17.41 -7.87
CA GLU A 189 0.30 -18.32 -6.85
C GLU A 189 1.35 -18.94 -5.91
N GLU A 190 2.56 -18.39 -5.90
CA GLU A 190 3.60 -18.71 -4.94
C GLU A 190 3.90 -17.51 -4.03
N PRO A 191 4.31 -17.76 -2.77
CA PRO A 191 4.58 -16.71 -1.79
C PRO A 191 5.61 -15.68 -2.27
N HIS A 192 5.25 -14.41 -2.18
CA HIS A 192 6.14 -13.32 -2.55
C HIS A 192 5.78 -12.02 -1.84
N TYR A 193 6.76 -11.12 -1.85
CA TYR A 193 6.67 -9.76 -1.36
C TYR A 193 7.42 -8.85 -2.32
N TYR A 194 6.92 -7.64 -2.54
CA TYR A 194 7.70 -6.58 -3.15
C TYR A 194 7.49 -5.24 -2.47
N ARG A 195 8.45 -4.33 -2.65
CA ARG A 195 8.27 -2.93 -2.32
C ARG A 195 8.77 -2.02 -3.43
N LEU A 196 8.10 -0.88 -3.56
CA LEU A 196 8.56 0.27 -4.31
C LEU A 196 8.83 1.38 -3.31
N GLN A 197 10.04 1.92 -3.32
CA GLN A 197 10.44 2.94 -2.37
C GLN A 197 11.16 4.07 -3.09
N GLY A 198 10.63 5.28 -2.97
CA GLY A 198 11.31 6.50 -3.41
C GLY A 198 11.75 7.35 -2.22
N PRO A 199 12.27 8.57 -2.45
CA PRO A 199 12.68 9.45 -1.35
C PRO A 199 11.54 9.92 -0.43
N THR A 200 10.29 9.89 -0.91
CA THR A 200 9.14 10.48 -0.20
C THR A 200 8.08 9.46 0.22
N PHE A 201 8.17 8.21 -0.25
CA PHE A 201 7.10 7.22 -0.06
C PHE A 201 7.64 5.79 -0.04
N LEU A 202 6.80 4.90 0.49
CA LEU A 202 6.95 3.46 0.48
C LEU A 202 5.63 2.83 0.05
N ILE A 203 5.71 1.88 -0.87
CA ILE A 203 4.64 0.93 -1.18
C ILE A 203 5.15 -0.46 -0.84
N GLU A 204 4.39 -1.20 -0.05
CA GLU A 204 4.62 -2.61 0.20
C GLU A 204 3.47 -3.43 -0.36
N TYR A 205 3.78 -4.63 -0.84
CA TYR A 205 2.83 -5.63 -1.29
C TYR A 205 3.33 -6.99 -0.85
N ASP A 206 2.42 -7.81 -0.35
CA ASP A 206 2.68 -9.18 0.01
C ASP A 206 1.54 -10.09 -0.47
N ASN A 207 1.86 -11.35 -0.76
CA ASN A 207 0.87 -12.40 -0.96
C ASN A 207 1.50 -13.73 -0.56
N ILE A 208 1.36 -14.06 0.73
CA ILE A 208 2.01 -15.22 1.36
C ILE A 208 0.97 -16.14 1.99
N GLN A 209 0.02 -15.57 2.72
CA GLN A 209 -0.95 -16.32 3.50
C GLN A 209 -1.91 -17.09 2.58
N ASN A 210 -2.54 -18.14 3.13
CA ASN A 210 -3.53 -18.96 2.44
C ASN A 210 -3.04 -19.51 1.08
N SER A 211 -1.79 -19.98 1.04
CA SER A 211 -1.13 -20.45 -0.19
C SER A 211 -1.01 -19.36 -1.26
N ALA A 212 -0.48 -18.19 -0.86
CA ALA A 212 -0.39 -17.00 -1.71
C ALA A 212 -1.75 -16.64 -2.33
N ASN A 213 -2.79 -16.63 -1.49
CA ASN A 213 -4.14 -16.24 -1.88
C ASN A 213 -4.74 -15.22 -0.90
N HIS A 214 -3.89 -14.40 -0.28
CA HIS A 214 -4.30 -13.38 0.68
C HIS A 214 -3.27 -12.25 0.60
N ILE A 215 -3.70 -11.15 -0.01
CA ILE A 215 -2.87 -9.99 -0.33
C ILE A 215 -3.01 -8.93 0.74
N HIS A 216 -1.90 -8.36 1.18
CA HIS A 216 -1.87 -7.03 1.79
C HIS A 216 -1.01 -6.08 0.97
N THR A 217 -1.46 -4.83 0.83
CA THR A 217 -0.67 -3.77 0.25
C THR A 217 -0.92 -2.45 0.95
N VAL A 218 0.13 -1.64 1.08
CA VAL A 218 0.03 -0.32 1.72
C VAL A 218 0.87 0.71 0.98
N TRP A 219 0.31 1.90 0.80
CA TRP A 219 1.07 3.11 0.49
C TRP A 219 1.25 3.94 1.76
N ARG A 220 2.50 4.32 2.05
CA ARG A 220 2.90 5.19 3.16
C ARG A 220 3.72 6.37 2.61
N ASP A 221 3.38 7.60 2.97
CA ASP A 221 4.28 8.75 2.76
C ASP A 221 5.24 8.85 3.96
N PHE A 222 6.52 9.16 3.76
CA PHE A 222 7.46 9.34 4.90
C PHE A 222 7.23 10.65 5.66
N ASP A 223 6.58 11.61 5.01
CA ASP A 223 6.18 12.88 5.58
C ASP A 223 4.67 13.06 5.40
N GLY A 224 3.96 13.29 6.50
CA GLY A 224 2.49 13.41 6.51
C GLY A 224 1.72 12.13 6.78
N ASP A 225 2.38 11.00 7.06
CA ASP A 225 1.68 9.74 7.39
C ASP A 225 0.81 9.87 8.64
N PHE A 226 -0.40 9.31 8.59
CA PHE A 226 -1.44 9.50 9.62
C PHE A 226 -1.73 10.99 9.95
N GLY A 227 -1.40 11.93 9.05
CA GLY A 227 -1.61 13.36 9.29
C GLY A 227 -0.41 14.12 9.87
N ALA A 228 0.71 13.45 10.18
CA ALA A 228 1.85 13.96 10.95
C ALA A 228 1.48 14.58 12.31
N ASP A 229 2.48 14.65 13.20
CA ASP A 229 2.32 15.12 14.58
C ASP A 229 2.27 16.65 14.62
N LEU A 230 1.19 17.21 14.08
CA LEU A 230 0.89 18.64 14.05
C LEU A 230 1.00 19.28 15.44
N LEU A 231 0.76 18.49 16.49
CA LEU A 231 0.91 18.92 17.87
C LEU A 231 2.40 19.06 18.25
N ALA A 232 3.24 18.07 17.98
CA ALA A 232 4.69 18.21 18.20
C ALA A 232 5.30 19.32 17.35
N ASP A 233 4.87 19.49 16.10
CA ASP A 233 5.31 20.61 15.26
C ASP A 233 4.83 21.95 15.81
N HIS A 234 3.62 22.03 16.35
CA HIS A 234 3.13 23.19 17.06
C HIS A 234 4.01 23.52 18.27
N TYR A 235 4.32 22.55 19.14
CA TYR A 235 5.23 22.77 20.27
C TYR A 235 6.63 23.25 19.83
N LYS A 236 7.15 22.74 18.70
CA LYS A 236 8.47 23.15 18.20
C LYS A 236 8.47 24.52 17.54
N THR A 237 7.38 24.94 16.90
CA THR A 237 7.37 26.09 15.99
C THR A 237 6.48 27.23 16.44
N ALA A 238 5.60 27.02 17.42
CA ALA A 238 4.69 28.03 17.88
C ALA A 238 5.40 29.07 18.77
N PRO A 239 5.18 30.37 18.54
CA PRO A 239 5.84 31.44 19.29
C PRO A 239 5.59 31.42 20.81
N HIS A 240 4.53 30.77 21.28
CA HIS A 240 4.18 30.69 22.71
C HIS A 240 4.79 29.49 23.44
N HIS A 241 5.62 28.72 22.74
CA HIS A 241 6.42 27.62 23.29
C HIS A 241 7.93 27.82 23.06
N GLN A 242 8.32 28.97 22.50
CA GLN A 242 9.70 29.37 22.29
C GLN A 242 10.07 30.37 23.40
N ASP A 243 10.46 29.84 24.56
CA ASP A 243 11.10 30.59 25.66
C ASP A 243 12.62 30.55 25.53
#